data_AF-A0A1B1A015-F1
#
_entry.id   AF-A0A1B1A015-F1
#
_cell.length_a   1.000
_cell.length_b   1.000
_cell.length_c   1.000
_cell.angle_alpha   90.00
_cell.angle_beta   90.00
_cell.angle_gamma   90.00
#
_symmetry.space_group_name_H-M   'P 1'
#
loop_
_entity.id
_entity.type
_entity.pdbx_description
1 polymer ?
#
loop_
_entity_poly.entity_id
_entity_poly.type
_entity_poly.pdbx_seq_one_letter_code
_entity_poly.pdbx_strand_id
1 'polypeptide(L)'
;MPNFRKPFQPGAILHEVIVGAFRSAGTSFEVWCKENGVHPSTARTATYGQSGGAQGRALLKRIISAAGEDLVTAGYSKRMIAEASHLSEATDDAKASS
;
A
#
# COMPACT_ATOMS: atom_id res chain seq x y z
N MET A 1 8.59 -10.09 23.33
CA MET A 1 8.75 -10.01 21.85
C MET A 1 8.37 -8.59 21.43
N PRO A 2 9.22 -7.84 20.73
CA PRO A 2 8.81 -6.53 20.25
C PRO A 2 7.65 -6.73 19.26
N ASN A 3 6.53 -6.06 19.52
CA ASN A 3 5.40 -5.97 18.60
C ASN A 3 5.86 -5.20 17.36
N PHE A 4 6.42 -5.89 16.36
CA PHE A 4 6.58 -5.32 15.04
C PHE A 4 5.18 -5.09 14.45
N ARG A 5 4.58 -3.94 14.77
CA ARG A 5 3.51 -3.37 13.94
C ARG A 5 4.11 -3.31 12.54
N LYS A 6 3.62 -4.15 11.63
CA LYS A 6 3.99 -4.05 10.22
C LYS A 6 3.68 -2.60 9.81
N PRO A 7 4.63 -1.85 9.23
CA PRO A 7 4.41 -0.44 8.89
C PRO A 7 3.30 -0.28 7.84
N PHE A 8 2.98 -1.34 7.11
CA PHE A 8 1.99 -1.33 6.03
C PHE A 8 0.85 -2.30 6.30
N GLN A 9 -0.38 -1.80 6.24
CA GLN A 9 -1.57 -2.64 6.08
C GLN A 9 -1.87 -2.80 4.59
N PRO A 10 -1.95 -4.04 4.07
CA PRO A 10 -2.43 -4.27 2.71
C PRO A 10 -3.83 -3.70 2.50
N GLY A 11 -4.06 -3.12 1.32
CA GLY A 11 -5.31 -2.43 1.00
C GLY A 11 -5.14 -1.37 -0.10
N ALA A 12 -6.22 -0.64 -0.38
CA ALA A 12 -6.26 0.36 -1.46
C ALA A 12 -5.19 1.44 -1.29
N ILE A 13 -5.07 2.03 -0.09
CA ILE A 13 -4.07 3.07 0.20
C ILE A 13 -2.65 2.57 -0.08
N LEU A 14 -2.31 1.36 0.38
CA LEU A 14 -0.98 0.80 0.14
C LEU A 14 -0.74 0.56 -1.36
N HIS A 15 -1.73 0.02 -2.07
CA HIS A 15 -1.63 -0.22 -3.51
C HIS A 15 -1.40 1.09 -4.29
N GLU A 16 -2.19 2.12 -4.00
CA GLU A 16 -2.06 3.45 -4.63
C GLU A 16 -0.67 4.06 -4.41
N VAL A 17 -0.16 3.98 -3.17
CA VAL A 17 1.17 4.49 -2.81
C VAL A 17 2.26 3.75 -3.56
N ILE A 18 2.20 2.41 -3.62
CA ILE A 18 3.16 1.58 -4.38
C ILE A 18 3.16 1.97 -5.86
N VAL A 19 1.97 2.11 -6.47
CA VAL A 19 1.85 2.48 -7.88
C VAL A 19 2.39 3.89 -8.12
N GLY A 20 2.11 4.84 -7.23
CA GLY A 20 2.65 6.20 -7.28
C GLY A 20 4.17 6.23 -7.15
N ALA A 21 4.73 5.41 -6.26
CA ALA A 21 6.17 5.28 -6.06
C ALA A 21 6.88 4.79 -7.34
N PHE A 22 6.39 3.72 -7.98
CA PHE A 22 6.92 3.27 -9.27
C PHE A 22 6.88 4.36 -10.35
N ARG A 23 5.77 5.09 -10.44
CA ARG A 23 5.62 6.20 -11.41
C ARG A 23 6.63 7.32 -11.18
N SER A 24 6.84 7.71 -9.92
CA SER A 24 7.82 8.74 -9.58
C SER A 24 9.26 8.33 -9.87
N ALA A 25 9.54 7.01 -9.85
CA ALA A 25 10.83 6.43 -10.21
C ALA A 25 11.01 6.24 -11.73
N GLY A 26 10.06 6.69 -12.56
CA GLY A 26 10.14 6.59 -14.02
C GLY A 26 9.76 5.22 -14.60
N THR A 27 9.11 4.35 -13.83
CA THR A 27 8.61 3.05 -14.28
C THR A 27 7.13 2.87 -13.92
N SER A 28 6.58 1.66 -14.05
CA SER A 28 5.24 1.34 -13.57
C SER A 28 5.21 0.01 -12.83
N PHE A 29 4.16 -0.17 -12.03
CA PHE A 29 3.89 -1.43 -11.33
C PHE A 29 3.78 -2.60 -12.32
N GLU A 30 3.13 -2.39 -13.47
CA GLU A 30 2.97 -3.39 -14.53
C GLU A 30 4.29 -3.73 -15.22
N VAL A 31 5.13 -2.72 -15.49
CA VAL A 31 6.48 -2.93 -16.06
C VAL A 31 7.32 -3.77 -15.10
N TRP A 32 7.36 -3.40 -13.81
CA TRP A 32 8.07 -4.18 -12.79
C TRP A 32 7.56 -5.61 -12.71
N CYS A 33 6.23 -5.81 -12.73
CA CYS A 33 5.62 -7.15 -12.72
C CYS A 33 6.13 -8.00 -13.90
N LYS A 34 6.10 -7.43 -15.11
CA LYS A 34 6.58 -8.11 -16.33
C LYS A 34 8.06 -8.49 -16.23
N GLU A 35 8.90 -7.55 -15.82
CA GLU A 35 10.36 -7.76 -15.68
C GLU A 35 10.71 -8.81 -14.62
N ASN A 36 9.86 -8.99 -13.62
CA ASN A 36 10.08 -9.91 -12.51
C ASN A 36 9.31 -11.24 -12.65
N GLY A 37 8.67 -11.48 -13.81
CA GLY A 37 7.88 -12.69 -14.07
C GLY A 37 6.68 -12.85 -13.13
N VAL A 38 6.15 -11.74 -12.60
CA VAL A 38 4.98 -11.73 -11.72
C VAL A 38 3.76 -11.34 -12.54
N HIS A 39 2.71 -12.16 -12.47
CA HIS A 39 1.45 -11.79 -13.11
C HIS A 39 0.82 -10.58 -12.39
N PRO A 40 0.37 -9.52 -13.09
CA PRO A 40 -0.14 -8.29 -12.45
C PRO A 40 -1.31 -8.54 -11.49
N SER A 41 -2.18 -9.50 -11.80
CA SER A 41 -3.27 -9.89 -10.89
C SER A 41 -2.74 -10.40 -9.55
N THR A 42 -1.75 -11.29 -9.55
CA THR A 42 -1.13 -11.84 -8.34
C THR A 42 -0.40 -10.78 -7.53
N ALA A 43 0.27 -9.84 -8.20
CA ALA A 43 0.89 -8.70 -7.52
C ALA A 43 -0.18 -7.82 -6.85
N ARG A 44 -1.28 -7.55 -7.55
CA ARG A 44 -2.42 -6.80 -7.03
C ARG A 44 -3.01 -7.50 -5.79
N THR A 45 -3.35 -8.78 -5.87
CA THR A 45 -3.91 -9.52 -4.72
C THR A 45 -2.98 -9.52 -3.51
N ALA A 46 -1.66 -9.49 -3.70
CA ALA A 46 -0.70 -9.32 -2.61
C ALA A 46 -0.78 -7.92 -1.97
N THR A 47 -0.81 -6.84 -2.78
CA THR A 47 -0.92 -5.46 -2.27
C THR A 47 -2.24 -5.14 -1.58
N TYR A 48 -3.33 -5.80 -1.98
CA TYR A 48 -4.64 -5.71 -1.31
C TYR A 48 -4.81 -6.70 -0.15
N GLY A 49 -3.84 -7.58 0.11
CA GLY A 49 -3.88 -8.54 1.21
C GLY A 49 -4.75 -9.78 0.97
N GLN A 50 -5.34 -9.92 -0.22
CA GLN A 50 -6.12 -11.09 -0.61
C GLN A 50 -5.26 -12.36 -0.67
N SER A 51 -3.94 -12.22 -0.88
CA SER A 51 -2.96 -13.31 -0.78
C SER A 51 -2.18 -13.23 0.54
N GLY A 52 -2.87 -13.43 1.66
CA GLY A 52 -2.29 -13.28 3.01
C GLY A 52 -1.28 -14.35 3.45
N GLY A 53 -1.09 -15.42 2.69
CA GLY A 53 -0.16 -16.52 2.99
C GLY A 53 1.33 -16.14 2.91
N ALA A 54 2.22 -17.08 3.24
CA ALA A 54 3.67 -16.83 3.28
C ALA A 54 4.21 -16.28 1.94
N GLN A 55 3.77 -16.87 0.82
CA GLN A 55 4.18 -16.45 -0.53
C GLN A 55 3.69 -15.04 -0.89
N GLY A 56 2.43 -14.72 -0.61
CA GLY A 56 1.89 -13.39 -0.92
C GLY A 56 2.51 -12.29 -0.05
N ARG A 57 2.82 -12.58 1.22
CA ARG A 57 3.60 -11.66 2.08
C ARG A 57 5.02 -11.45 1.58
N ALA A 58 5.69 -12.52 1.11
CA ALA A 58 7.01 -12.42 0.51
C ALA A 58 6.99 -11.61 -0.79
N LEU A 59 5.97 -11.81 -1.63
CA LEU A 59 5.77 -11.02 -2.83
C LEU A 59 5.51 -9.55 -2.51
N LEU A 60 4.64 -9.25 -1.55
CA LEU A 60 4.39 -7.87 -1.10
C LEU A 60 5.69 -7.19 -0.62
N LYS A 61 6.52 -7.89 0.15
CA LYS A 61 7.82 -7.37 0.59
C LYS A 61 8.73 -7.03 -0.60
N ARG A 62 8.80 -7.90 -1.62
CA ARG A 62 9.57 -7.64 -2.85
C ARG A 62 9.06 -6.42 -3.60
N ILE A 63 7.74 -6.27 -3.71
CA ILE A 63 7.09 -5.12 -4.37
C ILE A 63 7.45 -3.83 -3.65
N ILE A 64 7.29 -3.77 -2.32
CA ILE A 64 7.60 -2.58 -1.51
C ILE A 64 9.08 -2.21 -1.62
N SER A 65 9.97 -3.20 -1.55
CA SER A 65 11.40 -2.97 -1.68
C SER A 65 11.76 -2.39 -3.05
N ALA A 66 11.15 -2.91 -4.13
CA ALA A 66 11.40 -2.42 -5.48
C ALA A 66 10.80 -1.03 -5.76
N ALA A 67 9.67 -0.70 -5.12
CA ALA A 67 9.07 0.62 -5.20
C ALA A 67 9.85 1.69 -4.42
N GLY A 68 10.79 1.28 -3.56
CA GLY A 68 11.53 2.14 -2.65
C GLY A 68 10.83 2.25 -1.29
N GLU A 69 11.39 1.57 -0.29
CA GLU A 69 10.76 1.43 1.04
C GLU A 69 10.56 2.79 1.74
N ASP A 70 11.52 3.71 1.64
CA ASP A 70 11.41 5.05 2.23
C ASP A 70 10.27 5.86 1.60
N LEU A 71 10.16 5.80 0.26
CA LEU A 71 9.12 6.52 -0.47
C LEU A 71 7.73 5.95 -0.19
N VAL A 72 7.62 4.61 -0.15
CA VAL A 72 6.37 3.93 0.23
C VAL A 72 6.01 4.27 1.68
N THR A 73 6.97 4.30 2.60
CA THR A 73 6.75 4.69 4.00
C THR A 73 6.20 6.11 4.09
N ALA A 74 6.88 7.09 3.48
CA ALA A 74 6.47 8.49 3.52
C ALA A 74 5.08 8.69 2.88
N GLY A 75 4.85 8.09 1.71
CA GLY A 75 3.56 8.17 1.00
C GLY A 75 2.42 7.52 1.78
N TYR A 76 2.66 6.35 2.36
CA TYR A 76 1.67 5.61 3.14
C TYR A 76 1.29 6.36 4.41
N SER A 77 2.27 6.83 5.19
CA SER A 77 2.00 7.64 6.39
C SER A 77 1.19 8.90 6.05
N LYS A 78 1.55 9.62 4.98
CA LYS A 78 0.81 10.80 4.53
C LYS A 78 -0.64 10.47 4.17
N ARG A 79 -0.89 9.39 3.44
CA ARG A 79 -2.25 8.98 3.06
C ARG A 79 -3.07 8.51 4.25
N MET A 80 -2.48 7.76 5.18
CA MET A 80 -3.16 7.31 6.40
C MET A 80 -3.58 8.48 7.29
N ILE A 81 -2.73 9.50 7.45
CA ILE A 81 -3.07 10.71 8.20
C ILE A 81 -4.22 11.44 7.52
N ALA A 82 -4.16 11.64 6.20
CA ALA A 82 -5.24 12.28 5.45
C ALA A 82 -6.57 11.53 5.57
N GLU A 83 -6.54 10.20 5.47
CA GLU A 83 -7.73 9.36 5.62
C GLU A 83 -8.32 9.47 7.03
N ALA A 84 -7.47 9.46 8.07
CA ALA A 84 -7.93 9.65 9.44
C ALA A 84 -8.58 11.02 9.66
N SER A 85 -8.03 12.09 9.06
CA SER A 85 -8.63 13.43 9.10
C SER A 85 -9.99 13.47 8.42
N HIS A 86 -10.13 12.90 7.22
CA HIS A 86 -11.41 12.82 6.52
C HIS A 86 -12.47 12.03 7.30
N LEU A 87 -12.07 10.92 7.95
CA LEU A 87 -12.98 10.16 8.80
C LEU A 87 -13.45 10.99 10.00
N SER A 88 -12.57 11.74 10.68
CA SER A 88 -13.00 12.60 11.79
C SER A 88 -14.01 13.66 11.36
N GLU A 89 -13.77 14.36 10.24
CA GLU A 89 -14.68 15.38 9.72
C GLU A 89 -16.05 14.79 9.39
N ALA A 90 -16.09 13.64 8.69
CA ALA A 90 -17.35 12.97 8.36
C ALA A 90 -18.14 12.53 9.61
N THR A 91 -17.45 12.18 10.69
CA THR A 91 -18.11 11.77 11.94
C THR A 91 -18.70 12.97 12.68
N ASP A 92 -18.01 14.11 12.66
CA ASP A 92 -18.48 15.36 13.27
C ASP A 92 -19.72 15.92 12.55
N ASP A 93 -19.74 15.89 11.21
CA ASP A 93 -20.89 16.30 10.40
C ASP A 93 -22.14 15.42 10.67
N ALA A 94 -21.95 14.11 10.82
CA ALA A 94 -23.02 13.17 11.14
C ALA A 94 -23.62 13.43 12.52
N LYS A 95 -22.79 13.83 13.50
CA LYS A 95 -23.22 14.15 14.86
C LYS A 95 -23.90 15.52 14.96
N ALA A 96 -23.49 16.50 14.16
CA ALA A 96 -24.11 17.83 14.11
C ALA A 96 -25.50 17.82 13.44
N SER A 97 -25.78 16.80 12.63
CA SER A 97 -27.04 16.64 11.88
C SER A 97 -28.07 15.72 12.57
N SER A 98 -27.77 15.24 13.80
CA SER A 98 -28.64 14.39 14.63
C SER A 98 -29.12 15.15 15.87
#